data_AF-A0A926H4X7-F1
#
_entry.id   AF-A0A926H4X7-F1
#
_cell.length_a   1.000
_cell.length_b   1.000
_cell.length_c   1.000
_cell.angle_alpha   90.00
_cell.angle_beta   90.00
_cell.angle_gamma   90.00
#
_symmetry.space_group_name_H-M   'P 1'
#
loop_
_entity.id
_entity.type
_entity.pdbx_description
1 polymer ?
#
loop_
_entity_poly.entity_id
_entity_poly.type
_entity_poly.pdbx_seq_one_letter_code
_entity_poly.pdbx_strand_id
1 'polypeptide(L)'
;ELVASISNYGKRSDDVDAPAAAIYSTEPGGENENNSGTSMASPVVAGVAAVLKSYFPKLTATDLKRIIEKSAVVYHTQVSKPETGEMVDFAELSRTGGIVNLYEAVKMALAQETSK
;
A
#
# COMPACT_ATOMS: atom_id res chain seq x y z
N GLU A 1 -3.31 15.02 4.36
CA GLU A 1 -4.22 14.11 5.10
C GLU A 1 -3.70 12.70 4.90
N LEU A 2 -3.62 11.88 5.95
CA LEU A 2 -3.05 10.52 5.87
C LEU A 2 -4.07 9.47 5.42
N VAL A 3 -5.36 9.75 5.62
CA VAL A 3 -6.47 8.85 5.28
C VAL A 3 -7.49 9.67 4.50
N ALA A 4 -7.89 9.20 3.33
CA ALA A 4 -8.96 9.85 2.57
C ALA A 4 -10.33 9.47 3.16
N SER A 5 -11.25 10.42 3.25
CA SER A 5 -12.61 10.18 3.78
C SER A 5 -13.41 9.11 3.02
N ILE A 6 -13.02 8.82 1.78
CA ILE A 6 -13.60 7.79 0.91
C ILE A 6 -12.88 6.44 0.97
N SER A 7 -11.84 6.30 1.81
CA SER A 7 -11.11 5.04 1.95
C SER A 7 -11.95 4.01 2.68
N ASN A 8 -11.97 2.78 2.16
CA ASN A 8 -12.39 1.64 2.96
C ASN A 8 -11.34 1.41 4.07
N TYR A 9 -11.77 0.82 5.18
CA TYR A 9 -10.90 0.55 6.31
C TYR A 9 -11.35 -0.69 7.07
N GLY A 10 -10.39 -1.43 7.61
CA GLY A 10 -10.63 -2.56 8.49
C GLY A 10 -9.55 -3.64 8.38
N LYS A 11 -9.18 -4.21 9.53
CA LYS A 11 -8.18 -5.29 9.65
C LYS A 11 -8.49 -6.56 8.85
N ARG A 12 -9.71 -6.68 8.32
CA ARG A 12 -10.17 -7.80 7.47
C ARG A 12 -10.35 -7.43 6.01
N SER A 13 -10.56 -6.15 5.69
CA SER A 13 -10.86 -5.67 4.33
C SER A 13 -9.63 -5.13 3.62
N ASP A 14 -8.69 -4.54 4.36
CA ASP A 14 -7.55 -3.81 3.80
C ASP A 14 -6.25 -4.42 4.33
N ASP A 15 -5.42 -4.95 3.43
CA ASP A 15 -4.17 -5.62 3.80
C ASP A 15 -3.04 -4.61 4.08
N VAL A 16 -2.89 -3.57 3.24
CA VAL A 16 -1.81 -2.56 3.29
C VAL A 16 -2.27 -1.23 2.71
N ASP A 17 -1.78 -0.13 3.27
CA ASP A 17 -2.09 1.22 2.80
C ASP A 17 -1.09 1.70 1.74
N ALA A 18 -1.50 2.63 0.87
CA ALA A 18 -0.62 3.25 -0.12
C ALA A 18 -1.02 4.71 -0.41
N PRO A 19 -0.09 5.55 -0.90
CA PRO A 19 -0.40 6.92 -1.30
C PRO A 19 -1.51 6.96 -2.35
N ALA A 20 -2.55 7.75 -2.06
CA ALA A 20 -3.77 7.79 -2.87
C ALA A 20 -4.39 9.19 -2.99
N ALA A 21 -3.81 10.21 -2.36
CA ALA A 21 -4.34 11.57 -2.35
C ALA A 21 -3.53 12.46 -3.31
N ALA A 22 -4.24 13.18 -4.19
CA ALA A 22 -3.66 14.08 -5.19
C ALA A 22 -2.52 13.44 -6.00
N ILE A 23 -2.73 12.21 -6.46
CA ILE A 23 -1.80 11.50 -7.32
C ILE A 23 -1.93 12.04 -8.74
N TYR A 24 -0.88 12.68 -9.22
CA TYR A 24 -0.78 13.17 -10.59
C TYR A 24 -0.60 11.98 -11.54
N SER A 25 -1.56 11.78 -12.45
CA SER A 25 -1.57 10.64 -13.37
C SER A 25 -2.16 11.03 -14.73
N THR A 26 -1.90 10.20 -15.74
CA THR A 26 -2.38 10.38 -17.10
C THR A 26 -3.91 10.30 -17.19
N GLU A 27 -4.49 11.20 -17.97
CA GLU A 27 -5.91 11.22 -18.33
C GLU A 27 -6.08 11.12 -19.87
N PRO A 28 -7.26 10.70 -20.38
CA PRO A 28 -7.55 10.73 -21.80
C PRO A 28 -7.33 12.13 -22.40
N GLY A 29 -6.79 12.17 -23.62
CA GLY A 29 -6.46 13.44 -24.30
C GLY A 29 -4.99 13.85 -24.19
N GLY A 30 -4.14 13.06 -23.53
CA GLY A 30 -2.71 13.34 -23.38
C GLY A 30 -2.41 14.33 -22.25
N GLU A 31 -3.40 14.57 -21.40
CA GLU A 31 -3.31 15.42 -20.23
C GLU A 31 -2.94 14.60 -18.99
N ASN A 32 -2.63 15.30 -17.91
CA ASN A 32 -2.41 14.69 -16.62
C ASN A 32 -3.17 15.52 -15.58
N GLU A 33 -3.83 14.84 -14.65
CA GLU A 33 -4.57 15.49 -13.59
C GLU A 33 -4.27 14.84 -12.22
N ASN A 34 -4.55 15.60 -11.17
CA ASN A 34 -4.45 15.11 -9.79
C ASN A 34 -5.73 14.39 -9.41
N ASN A 35 -5.64 13.08 -9.21
CA ASN A 35 -6.75 12.26 -8.75
C ASN A 35 -6.55 11.79 -7.31
N SER A 36 -7.66 11.55 -6.61
CA SER A 36 -7.64 11.04 -5.24
C SER A 36 -8.58 9.85 -5.07
N GLY A 37 -8.13 8.81 -4.36
CA GLY A 37 -8.96 7.68 -3.98
C GLY A 37 -8.21 6.36 -3.96
N THR A 38 -8.85 5.31 -3.43
CA THR A 38 -8.30 3.94 -3.38
C THR A 38 -7.98 3.39 -4.76
N SER A 39 -8.67 3.87 -5.81
CA SER A 39 -8.35 3.63 -7.22
C SER A 39 -6.92 4.04 -7.60
N MET A 40 -6.29 4.94 -6.86
CA MET A 40 -4.90 5.36 -7.06
C MET A 40 -3.93 4.63 -6.13
N ALA A 41 -4.38 4.17 -4.94
CA ALA A 41 -3.58 3.30 -4.07
C ALA A 41 -3.33 1.92 -4.70
N SER A 42 -4.37 1.33 -5.30
CA SER A 42 -4.31 0.00 -5.93
C SER A 42 -3.19 -0.11 -7.00
N PRO A 43 -3.08 0.78 -8.00
CA PRO A 43 -2.01 0.71 -8.99
C PRO A 43 -0.61 0.95 -8.40
N VAL A 44 -0.47 1.70 -7.28
CA VAL A 44 0.81 1.84 -6.57
C VAL A 44 1.27 0.50 -6.00
N VAL A 45 0.39 -0.21 -5.27
CA VAL A 45 0.71 -1.54 -4.72
C VAL A 45 0.94 -2.57 -5.84
N ALA A 46 0.17 -2.50 -6.92
CA ALA A 46 0.37 -3.35 -8.10
C ALA A 46 1.75 -3.11 -8.75
N GLY A 47 2.20 -1.86 -8.83
CA GLY A 47 3.53 -1.51 -9.30
C GLY A 47 4.64 -2.09 -8.42
N VAL A 48 4.49 -2.03 -7.10
CA VAL A 48 5.43 -2.67 -6.15
C VAL A 48 5.49 -4.18 -6.37
N ALA A 49 4.34 -4.84 -6.50
CA ALA A 49 4.28 -6.28 -6.78
C ALA A 49 4.93 -6.63 -8.13
N ALA A 50 4.71 -5.82 -9.16
CA ALA A 50 5.31 -6.01 -10.49
C ALA A 50 6.84 -5.91 -10.45
N VAL A 51 7.41 -4.91 -9.76
CA VAL A 51 8.86 -4.77 -9.57
C VAL A 51 9.42 -5.98 -8.81
N LEU A 52 8.78 -6.40 -7.71
CA LEU A 52 9.24 -7.59 -7.00
C LEU A 52 9.20 -8.83 -7.89
N LYS A 53 8.14 -9.02 -8.67
CA LYS A 53 8.01 -10.17 -9.56
C LYS A 53 9.00 -10.15 -10.73
N SER A 54 9.38 -8.97 -11.23
CA SER A 54 10.36 -8.85 -12.32
C SER A 54 11.78 -9.21 -11.88
N TYR A 55 12.17 -8.83 -10.66
CA TYR A 55 13.50 -9.13 -10.11
C TYR A 55 13.57 -10.51 -9.43
N PHE A 56 12.46 -10.97 -8.86
CA PHE A 56 12.38 -12.24 -8.13
C PHE A 56 11.31 -13.16 -8.77
N PRO A 57 11.52 -13.66 -10.00
CA PRO A 57 10.51 -14.36 -10.77
C PRO A 57 10.01 -15.66 -10.13
N LYS A 58 10.78 -16.22 -9.18
CA LYS A 58 10.42 -17.44 -8.43
C LYS A 58 9.45 -17.19 -7.28
N LEU A 59 9.21 -15.94 -6.89
CA LEU A 59 8.23 -15.62 -5.84
C LEU A 59 6.81 -15.97 -6.31
N THR A 60 6.07 -16.68 -5.48
CA THR A 60 4.65 -16.95 -5.72
C THR A 60 3.81 -15.71 -5.43
N ALA A 61 2.54 -15.68 -5.88
CA ALA A 61 1.62 -14.61 -5.49
C ALA A 61 1.47 -14.49 -3.96
N THR A 62 1.47 -15.62 -3.26
CA THR A 62 1.42 -15.68 -1.80
C THR A 62 2.70 -15.11 -1.17
N ASP A 63 3.88 -15.39 -1.75
CA ASP A 63 5.13 -14.78 -1.30
C ASP A 63 5.11 -13.26 -1.47
N LEU A 64 4.68 -12.78 -2.64
CA LEU A 64 4.58 -11.35 -2.92
C LEU A 64 3.66 -10.66 -1.93
N LYS A 65 2.45 -11.19 -1.72
CA LYS A 65 1.51 -10.65 -0.73
C LYS A 65 2.15 -10.59 0.66
N ARG A 66 2.74 -11.69 1.13
CA ARG A 66 3.39 -11.74 2.44
C ARG A 66 4.55 -10.76 2.57
N ILE A 67 5.39 -10.64 1.54
CA ILE A 67 6.54 -9.71 1.55
C ILE A 67 6.03 -8.27 1.63
N ILE A 68 5.07 -7.90 0.78
CA ILE A 68 4.48 -6.56 0.76
C ILE A 68 3.89 -6.20 2.13
N GLU A 69 3.12 -7.11 2.73
CA GLU A 69 2.52 -6.87 4.04
C GLU A 69 3.56 -6.76 5.17
N LYS A 70 4.54 -7.68 5.20
CA LYS A 70 5.54 -7.70 6.28
C LYS A 70 6.58 -6.59 6.18
N SER A 71 6.73 -6.00 5.01
CA SER A 71 7.65 -4.88 4.77
C SER A 71 6.97 -3.51 4.87
N ALA A 72 5.65 -3.47 5.04
CA ALA A 72 4.91 -2.24 5.24
C ALA A 72 5.44 -1.49 6.48
N VAL A 73 5.55 -0.16 6.37
CA VAL A 73 6.01 0.69 7.47
C VAL A 73 4.79 1.14 8.27
N VAL A 74 4.73 0.70 9.51
CA VAL A 74 3.66 1.04 10.46
C VAL A 74 3.83 2.48 10.95
N TYR A 75 2.74 3.24 10.99
CA TYR A 75 2.72 4.58 11.55
C TYR A 75 1.73 4.66 12.70
N HIS A 76 2.21 5.08 13.87
CA HIS A 76 1.38 5.36 15.03
C HIS A 76 1.07 6.84 15.08
N THR A 77 -0.09 7.22 14.57
CA THR A 77 -0.54 8.60 14.57
C THR A 77 -2.05 8.67 14.57
N GLN A 78 -2.59 9.67 15.25
CA GLN A 78 -4.03 9.87 15.35
C GLN A 78 -4.55 10.45 14.03
N VAL A 79 -5.49 9.75 13.42
CA VAL A 79 -6.14 10.12 12.15
C VAL A 79 -7.65 10.08 12.31
N SER A 80 -8.34 10.94 11.57
CA SER A 80 -9.80 10.91 11.50
C SER A 80 -10.24 9.66 10.75
N LYS A 81 -10.98 8.79 11.42
CA LYS A 81 -11.55 7.58 10.84
C LYS A 81 -12.53 7.95 9.73
N PRO A 82 -12.50 7.29 8.56
CA PRO A 82 -13.49 7.51 7.52
C PRO A 82 -14.90 7.26 8.08
N GLU A 83 -15.89 8.01 7.58
CA GLU A 83 -17.32 7.95 7.97
C GLU A 83 -17.69 8.53 9.35
N THR A 84 -16.94 8.23 10.40
CA THR A 84 -17.30 8.62 11.78
C THR A 84 -16.64 9.91 12.25
N GLY A 85 -15.49 10.27 11.68
CA GLY A 85 -14.69 11.40 12.16
C GLY A 85 -14.00 11.16 13.51
N GLU A 86 -14.13 9.96 14.08
CA GLU A 86 -13.47 9.57 15.33
C GLU A 86 -11.96 9.52 15.14
N MET A 87 -11.20 10.06 16.09
CA MET A 87 -9.75 9.95 16.06
C MET A 87 -9.33 8.54 16.47
N VAL A 88 -8.66 7.84 15.57
CA VAL A 88 -8.12 6.49 15.79
C VAL A 88 -6.64 6.45 15.44
N ASP A 89 -5.91 5.47 15.98
CA ASP A 89 -4.56 5.20 15.51
C ASP A 89 -4.63 4.69 14.06
N PHE A 90 -3.83 5.28 13.18
CA PHE A 90 -3.68 4.84 11.79
C PHE A 90 -3.39 3.34 11.68
N ALA A 91 -2.63 2.79 12.63
CA ALA A 91 -2.31 1.36 12.65
C ALA A 91 -3.54 0.44 12.79
N GLU A 92 -4.70 0.97 13.19
CA GLU A 92 -5.95 0.22 13.33
C GLU A 92 -6.77 0.14 12.03
N LEU A 93 -6.41 0.92 11.00
CA LEU A 93 -7.20 1.07 9.78
C LEU A 93 -6.97 -0.01 8.72
N SER A 94 -5.85 -0.73 8.79
CA SER A 94 -5.54 -1.84 7.89
C SER A 94 -4.94 -3.01 8.67
N ARG A 95 -4.80 -4.17 8.02
CA ARG A 95 -4.27 -5.39 8.64
C ARG A 95 -2.82 -5.23 9.07
N THR A 96 -2.04 -4.51 8.28
CA THR A 96 -0.64 -4.20 8.59
C THR A 96 -0.51 -2.94 9.44
N GLY A 97 -1.49 -2.03 9.37
CA GLY A 97 -1.41 -0.72 9.99
C GLY A 97 -0.31 0.16 9.36
N GLY A 98 0.10 -0.17 8.13
CA GLY A 98 1.31 0.36 7.54
C GLY A 98 1.17 0.66 6.05
N ILE A 99 2.03 1.57 5.60
CA ILE A 99 2.12 2.01 4.22
C ILE A 99 3.11 1.11 3.48
N VAL A 100 2.77 0.71 2.26
CA VAL A 100 3.63 -0.09 1.38
C VAL A 100 5.03 0.52 1.23
N ASN A 101 6.07 -0.31 1.28
CA ASN A 101 7.46 0.12 1.16
C ASN A 101 8.25 -0.82 0.23
N LEU A 102 8.56 -0.35 -0.98
CA LEU A 102 9.31 -1.14 -1.97
C LEU A 102 10.73 -1.49 -1.52
N TYR A 103 11.43 -0.57 -0.85
CA TYR A 103 12.82 -0.79 -0.44
C TYR A 103 12.94 -1.92 0.58
N GLU A 104 12.12 -1.90 1.63
CA GLU A 104 12.08 -2.96 2.63
C GLU A 104 11.55 -4.28 2.03
N ALA A 105 10.62 -4.21 1.08
CA ALA A 105 10.14 -5.39 0.36
C ALA A 105 11.25 -6.08 -0.45
N VAL A 106 12.09 -5.29 -1.15
CA VAL A 106 13.23 -5.81 -1.90
C VAL A 106 14.28 -6.44 -0.97
N LYS A 107 14.59 -5.79 0.16
CA LYS A 107 15.50 -6.37 1.17
C LYS A 107 15.00 -7.72 1.68
N MET A 108 13.70 -7.81 1.97
CA MET A 108 13.08 -9.05 2.44
C MET A 108 13.08 -10.14 1.35
N ALA A 109 12.81 -9.79 0.09
CA ALA A 109 12.86 -10.71 -1.04
C ALA A 109 14.28 -11.28 -1.25
N LEU A 110 15.31 -10.44 -1.16
CA LEU A 110 16.72 -10.86 -1.23
C LEU A 110 17.09 -11.83 -0.10
N ALA A 111 16.66 -11.55 1.13
CA ALA A 111 16.90 -12.43 2.27
C ALA A 111 16.22 -13.80 2.09
N GLN A 112 15.06 -13.85 1.45
CA GLN A 112 14.37 -15.10 1.16
C GLN A 112 15.03 -15.93 0.06
N GLU A 113 15.57 -15.31 -0.99
CA GLU A 113 16.29 -16.03 -2.05
C GLU A 113 17.62 -16.60 -1.56
N THR A 114 18.34 -15.88 -0.70
CA THR A 114 19.60 -16.34 -0.11
C THR A 114 19.44 -17.45 0.92
N SER A 115 18.22 -17.63 1.45
CA SER A 115 17.88 -18.70 2.39
C SER A 115 17.42 -20.01 1.69
N LYS A 116 17.40 -20.05 0.35
CA LYS A 116 17.05 -21.22 -0.46
C LYS A 116 18.30 -21.80 -1.14
#